data_AF-Q9ZEM1-F1
#
_entry.id   AF-Q9ZEM1-F1
#
_cell.length_a   1.000
_cell.length_b   1.000
_cell.length_c   1.000
_cell.angle_alpha   90.00
_cell.angle_beta   90.00
_cell.angle_gamma   90.00
#
_symmetry.space_group_name_H-M   'P 1'
#
loop_
_entity.id
_entity.type
_entity.pdbx_description
1 polymer ?
#
loop_
_entity_poly.entity_id
_entity_poly.type
_entity_poly.pdbx_seq_one_letter_code
_entity_poly.pdbx_strand_id
1 'polypeptide(L)'
;NSLGGMQSYNDLIDKYPMYQGGFIWDFIDQALFVHDPITDQDVLRYGGDFDERHSDYEFSGDGLMFADRTPKPAMQEVKYYYGLHK
;
A
#
# COMPACT_ATOMS: atom_id res chain seq x y z
N ASN A 1 -6.28 3.22 3.56
CA ASN A 1 -7.05 4.19 2.78
C ASN A 1 -6.08 5.31 2.42
N SER A 2 -5.75 5.48 1.14
CA SER A 2 -4.69 6.38 0.64
C SER A 2 -4.86 6.55 -0.87
N LEU A 3 -3.82 7.04 -1.57
CA LEU A 3 -3.72 7.20 -3.03
C LEU A 3 -4.73 8.19 -3.65
N GLY A 4 -5.34 9.06 -2.82
CA GLY A 4 -6.15 10.15 -3.35
C GLY A 4 -5.32 11.13 -4.17
N GLY A 5 -5.87 11.62 -5.29
CA GLY A 5 -5.23 12.64 -6.12
C GLY A 5 -4.26 12.09 -7.18
N MET A 6 -4.33 10.79 -7.51
CA MET A 6 -3.48 10.19 -8.54
C MET A 6 -3.62 10.88 -9.91
N GLN A 7 -4.82 11.39 -10.23
CA GLN A 7 -5.04 12.20 -11.43
C GLN A 7 -4.06 13.36 -11.56
N SER A 8 -3.84 14.10 -10.46
CA SER A 8 -3.01 15.30 -10.47
C SER A 8 -1.54 14.99 -10.81
N TYR A 9 -1.05 13.79 -10.47
CA TYR A 9 0.27 13.32 -10.88
C TYR A 9 0.29 12.85 -12.34
N ASN A 10 -0.79 12.23 -12.80
CA ASN A 10 -0.92 11.79 -14.19
C ASN A 10 -0.96 12.98 -15.16
N ASP A 11 -1.70 14.05 -14.82
CA ASP A 11 -1.80 15.27 -15.62
C ASP A 11 -0.43 15.97 -15.82
N LEU A 12 0.55 15.73 -14.95
CA LEU A 12 1.91 16.26 -15.09
C LEU A 12 2.66 15.68 -16.29
N ILE A 13 2.33 14.44 -16.68
CA ILE A 13 2.93 13.74 -17.83
C ILE A 13 2.64 14.53 -19.11
N ASP A 14 1.40 14.99 -19.29
CA ASP A 14 0.99 15.77 -20.45
C ASP A 14 1.48 17.22 -20.38
N LYS A 15 1.60 17.77 -19.17
CA LYS A 15 1.94 19.18 -18.94
C LYS A 15 3.43 19.49 -19.12
N TYR A 16 4.32 18.59 -18.67
CA TYR A 16 5.75 18.86 -18.59
C TYR A 16 6.54 17.80 -19.36
N PRO A 17 7.15 18.14 -20.52
CA PRO A 17 7.87 17.16 -21.37
C PRO A 17 9.04 16.44 -20.68
N MET A 18 9.58 17.00 -19.59
CA MET A 18 10.66 16.38 -18.81
C MET A 18 10.16 15.57 -17.60
N TYR A 19 8.85 15.57 -17.34
CA TYR A 19 8.26 14.77 -16.27
C TYR A 19 8.01 13.34 -16.79
N GLN A 20 8.73 12.36 -16.24
CA GLN A 20 8.72 10.97 -16.71
C GLN A 20 7.99 10.02 -15.76
N GLY A 21 7.10 10.54 -14.92
CA GLY A 21 6.37 9.77 -13.91
C GLY A 21 7.13 9.61 -12.59
N GLY A 22 6.86 8.51 -11.88
CA GLY A 22 7.42 8.23 -10.57
C GLY A 22 7.05 6.83 -10.08
N PHE A 23 7.50 6.50 -8.87
CA PHE A 23 7.28 5.20 -8.23
C PHE A 23 6.33 5.37 -7.05
N ILE A 24 5.27 4.56 -7.01
CA ILE A 24 4.37 4.52 -5.85
C ILE A 24 5.10 3.80 -4.70
N TRP A 25 5.03 4.39 -3.52
CA TRP A 25 5.38 3.75 -2.27
C TRP A 25 4.12 3.18 -1.61
N ASP A 26 3.99 1.89 -1.37
CA ASP A 26 4.79 0.79 -1.94
C ASP A 26 3.88 -0.38 -2.36
N PHE A 27 4.45 -1.56 -2.62
CA PHE A 27 3.69 -2.63 -3.27
C PHE A 27 2.83 -3.46 -2.33
N ILE A 28 3.34 -3.82 -1.14
CA ILE A 28 2.70 -4.79 -0.25
C ILE A 28 2.96 -4.44 1.21
N ASP A 29 1.93 -4.58 2.04
CA ASP A 29 2.05 -4.41 3.49
C ASP A 29 3.08 -5.36 4.08
N GLN A 30 3.92 -4.82 4.95
CA GLN A 30 4.88 -5.55 5.75
C GLN A 30 4.24 -5.90 7.10
N ALA A 31 3.24 -6.78 7.05
CA ALA A 31 2.60 -7.40 8.22
C ALA A 31 2.94 -8.90 8.32
N LEU A 32 2.91 -9.43 9.53
CA LEU A 32 3.20 -10.83 9.81
C LEU A 32 1.93 -11.58 10.20
N PHE A 33 1.77 -12.80 9.69
CA PHE A 33 0.74 -13.71 10.16
C PHE A 33 1.10 -14.26 11.54
N VAL A 34 0.15 -14.17 12.45
CA VAL A 34 0.23 -14.66 13.83
C VAL A 34 -1.04 -15.40 14.16
N HIS A 35 -0.90 -16.58 14.75
CA HIS A 35 -2.05 -17.34 15.25
C HIS A 35 -2.56 -16.71 16.55
N ASP A 36 -3.81 -16.27 16.58
CA ASP A 36 -4.47 -15.74 17.77
C ASP A 36 -5.14 -16.87 18.58
N PRO A 37 -4.66 -17.20 19.79
CA PRO A 37 -5.19 -18.30 20.58
C PRO A 37 -6.59 -18.04 21.17
N ILE A 38 -7.08 -16.79 21.16
CA ILE A 38 -8.41 -16.45 21.67
C ILE A 38 -9.46 -16.73 20.60
N THR A 39 -9.17 -16.33 19.35
CA THR A 39 -10.10 -16.46 18.23
C THR A 39 -9.88 -17.73 17.40
N ASP A 40 -8.76 -18.44 17.61
CA ASP A 40 -8.31 -19.62 16.86
C ASP A 40 -8.15 -19.31 15.35
N GLN A 41 -7.68 -18.09 15.03
CA GLN A 41 -7.53 -17.60 13.66
C GLN A 41 -6.14 -17.01 13.43
N ASP A 42 -5.65 -17.16 12.20
CA ASP A 42 -4.46 -16.44 11.75
C ASP A 42 -4.83 -14.99 11.44
N VAL A 43 -4.15 -14.05 12.11
CA VAL A 43 -4.36 -12.62 11.96
C VAL A 43 -3.08 -11.94 11.50
N LEU A 44 -3.21 -10.81 10.81
CA LEU A 44 -2.08 -9.96 10.45
C LEU A 44 -1.78 -8.99 11.60
N ARG A 45 -0.50 -8.89 11.97
CA ARG A 45 0.02 -8.05 13.06
C ARG A 45 1.13 -7.12 12.54
N TYR A 46 1.26 -5.97 13.20
CA TYR A 46 2.25 -4.92 12.91
C TYR A 46 3.19 -4.69 14.10
N GLY A 47 4.04 -3.66 14.02
CA GLY A 47 4.91 -3.31 15.15
C GLY A 47 4.11 -3.00 16.42
N GLY A 48 4.58 -3.45 17.58
CA GLY A 48 3.89 -3.25 18.86
C GLY A 48 2.90 -4.36 19.21
N ASP A 49 2.62 -5.29 18.29
CA ASP A 49 1.82 -6.49 18.57
C ASP A 49 2.65 -7.66 19.13
N PHE A 50 3.99 -7.54 19.23
CA PHE A 50 4.88 -8.61 19.71
C PHE A 50 5.63 -8.21 21.00
N ASP A 51 4.94 -7.49 21.88
CA ASP A 51 5.45 -7.01 23.16
C ASP A 51 6.69 -6.08 23.04
N GLU A 52 6.92 -5.47 21.86
CA GLU A 52 8.01 -4.52 21.68
C GLU A 52 7.73 -3.21 22.43
N ARG A 53 8.75 -2.71 23.14
CA ARG A 53 8.64 -1.44 23.89
C ARG A 53 8.65 -0.20 23.00
N HIS A 54 9.28 -0.29 21.83
CA HIS A 54 9.37 0.79 20.86
C HIS A 54 9.05 0.22 19.48
N SER A 55 8.04 0.77 18.82
CA SER A 55 7.67 0.44 17.46
C SER A 55 7.03 1.64 16.78
N ASP A 56 7.13 1.70 15.45
CA ASP A 56 6.42 2.68 14.62
C ASP A 56 5.04 2.14 14.17
N TYR A 57 4.52 1.16 14.90
CA TYR A 57 3.18 0.59 14.72
C TYR A 57 2.87 0.16 13.28
N GLU A 58 1.73 0.62 12.73
CA GLU A 58 1.22 0.30 11.41
C GLU A 58 1.93 1.04 10.26
N PHE A 59 3.01 1.80 10.53
CA PHE A 59 3.80 2.52 9.52
C PHE A 59 4.52 1.59 8.51
N SER A 60 4.34 0.27 8.64
CA SER A 60 4.79 -0.71 7.66
C SER A 60 3.62 -1.25 6.79
N GLY A 61 2.39 -0.73 6.99
CA GLY A 61 1.15 -1.08 6.32
C GLY A 61 0.80 -0.18 5.12
N ASP A 62 1.80 0.11 4.29
CA ASP A 62 1.77 1.20 3.30
C ASP A 62 1.39 0.73 1.89
N GLY A 63 1.25 -0.59 1.71
CA GLY A 63 1.23 -1.21 0.39
C GLY A 63 -0.06 -0.99 -0.38
N LEU A 64 0.04 -1.12 -1.71
CA LEU A 64 -1.14 -1.25 -2.59
C LEU A 64 -1.87 -2.59 -2.42
N MET A 65 -1.24 -3.57 -1.77
CA MET A 65 -1.81 -4.88 -1.42
C MET A 65 -1.66 -5.14 0.07
N PHE A 66 -2.56 -5.93 0.63
CA PHE A 66 -2.39 -6.53 1.94
C PHE A 66 -1.24 -7.56 1.92
N ALA A 67 -0.74 -7.95 3.09
CA ALA A 67 0.38 -8.90 3.22
C ALA A 67 0.07 -10.31 2.64
N ASP A 68 -1.21 -10.66 2.49
CA ASP A 68 -1.69 -11.88 1.82
C ASP A 68 -1.79 -11.74 0.29
N ARG A 69 -1.38 -10.59 -0.26
CA ARG A 69 -1.44 -10.20 -1.69
C ARG A 69 -2.85 -9.90 -2.20
N THR A 70 -3.83 -9.82 -1.31
CA THR A 70 -5.15 -9.30 -1.66
C THR A 70 -5.02 -7.82 -2.05
N PRO A 71 -5.44 -7.40 -3.26
CA PRO A 71 -5.33 -6.01 -3.68
C PRO A 71 -6.20 -5.07 -2.83
N LYS A 72 -5.65 -3.94 -2.40
CA LYS A 72 -6.45 -2.87 -1.77
C LYS A 72 -7.24 -2.11 -2.84
N PRO A 73 -8.34 -1.42 -2.49
CA PRO A 73 -9.12 -0.63 -3.45
C PRO A 73 -8.28 0.36 -4.28
N ALA A 74 -7.24 0.95 -3.69
CA ALA A 74 -6.31 1.85 -4.36
C ALA A 74 -5.67 1.24 -5.64
N MET A 75 -5.46 -0.08 -5.69
CA MET A 75 -4.90 -0.77 -6.86
C MET A 75 -5.77 -0.61 -8.12
N GLN A 76 -7.08 -0.43 -7.97
CA GLN A 76 -7.98 -0.20 -9.11
C GLN A 76 -7.68 1.14 -9.79
N GLU A 77 -7.41 2.17 -8.99
CA GLU A 77 -7.06 3.51 -9.48
C GLU A 77 -5.68 3.50 -10.14
N VAL A 78 -4.70 2.79 -9.56
CA VAL A 78 -3.37 2.59 -10.18
C VAL A 78 -3.48 1.97 -11.56
N LYS A 79 -4.22 0.86 -11.66
CA LYS A 79 -4.43 0.16 -12.93
C LYS A 79 -5.08 1.04 -13.98
N TYR A 80 -6.05 1.87 -13.58
CA TYR A 80 -6.72 2.79 -14.49
C TYR A 80 -5.74 3.80 -15.09
N TYR A 81 -5.02 4.57 -14.26
CA TYR A 81 -4.12 5.62 -14.75
C TYR A 81 -2.91 5.09 -15.50
N TYR A 82 -2.31 3.99 -15.03
CA TYR A 82 -1.17 3.38 -15.75
C TYR A 82 -1.59 2.76 -17.10
N GLY A 83 -2.88 2.47 -17.29
CA GLY A 83 -3.41 1.97 -18.56
C GLY A 83 -3.71 3.03 -19.61
N LEU A 84 -3.61 4.32 -19.28
CA LEU A 84 -3.93 5.42 -20.20
C LEU A 84 -2.85 5.68 -21.25
N HIS A 85 -1.59 5.43 -20.90
CA HIS A 85 -0.43 5.70 -21.74
C HIS A 85 0.07 4.38 -22.34
N LYS A 86 0.13 4.28 -23.67
CA LYS A 86 0.53 3.07 -24.42
C LYS A 86 1.72 3.36 -25.33
#